data_AF-A0A0R3SU81-F1
#
_entry.id   AF-A0A0R3SU81-F1
#
_cell.length_a   1.000
_cell.length_b   1.000
_cell.length_c   1.000
_cell.angle_alpha   90.00
_cell.angle_beta   90.00
_cell.angle_gamma   90.00
#
_symmetry.space_group_name_H-M   'P 1'
#
loop_
_entity.id
_entity.type
_entity.pdbx_description
1 polymer ?
#
loop_
_entity_poly.entity_id
_entity_poly.type
_entity_poly.pdbx_seq_one_letter_code
_entity_poly.pdbx_strand_id
1 'polypeptide(L)'
;MKTFFLGKRQGTDAVQSEFTKEMLRISERNLGRDDRIISDHGCQASHPFLDENADLSLPRGEGEKHLLREVAASLTLLLASRLPKRAFQFGSRIAKTVSLHKVVGADSNPFSAE
;
A
#
# COMPACT_ATOMS: atom_id res chain seq x y z
N MET A 1 0.50 8.74 1.69
CA MET A 1 0.74 9.96 2.46
C MET A 1 0.05 11.16 1.81
N LYS A 2 0.28 11.44 0.51
CA LYS A 2 -0.34 12.57 -0.21
C LYS A 2 -1.88 12.54 -0.22
N THR A 3 -2.50 11.40 -0.54
CA THR A 3 -3.96 11.21 -0.59
C THR A 3 -4.66 11.44 0.75
N PHE A 4 -4.08 10.96 1.87
CA PHE A 4 -4.64 11.17 3.21
C PHE A 4 -4.66 12.65 3.61
N PHE A 5 -3.57 13.38 3.36
CA PHE A 5 -3.51 14.81 3.63
C PHE A 5 -4.45 15.62 2.73
N LEU A 6 -4.61 15.19 1.49
CA LEU A 6 -5.50 15.82 0.54
C LEU A 6 -6.97 15.67 0.94
N GLY A 7 -7.38 14.48 1.38
CA GLY A 7 -8.73 14.25 1.88
C GLY A 7 -9.08 15.13 3.08
N LYS A 8 -8.13 15.33 4.00
CA LYS A 8 -8.31 16.22 5.15
C LYS A 8 -8.38 17.72 4.81
N ARG A 9 -7.77 18.16 3.70
CA ARG A 9 -7.65 19.60 3.36
C ARG A 9 -8.54 20.05 2.21
N GLN A 10 -8.82 19.16 1.27
CA GLN A 10 -9.43 19.49 -0.02
C GLN A 10 -10.62 18.57 -0.36
N GLY A 11 -10.98 17.63 0.53
CA GLY A 11 -12.16 16.78 0.39
C GLY A 11 -11.97 15.57 -0.52
N THR A 12 -13.05 14.81 -0.72
CA THR A 12 -13.10 13.53 -1.45
C THR A 12 -12.79 13.67 -2.93
N ASP A 13 -13.21 14.77 -3.55
CA ASP A 13 -13.06 14.98 -4.99
C ASP A 13 -11.59 15.18 -5.36
N ALA A 14 -10.84 15.88 -4.50
CA ALA A 14 -9.40 16.03 -4.65
C ALA A 14 -8.70 14.66 -4.54
N VAL A 15 -9.14 13.81 -3.59
CA VAL A 15 -8.60 12.45 -3.41
C VAL A 15 -8.85 11.60 -4.64
N GLN A 16 -10.07 11.63 -5.20
CA GLN A 16 -10.40 10.92 -6.43
C GLN A 16 -9.58 11.42 -7.61
N SER A 17 -9.44 12.74 -7.79
CA SER A 17 -8.62 13.32 -8.86
C SER A 17 -7.16 12.87 -8.81
N GLU A 18 -6.53 12.93 -7.63
CA GLU A 18 -5.15 12.45 -7.47
C GLU A 18 -5.05 10.93 -7.64
N PHE A 19 -6.03 10.16 -7.15
CA PHE A 19 -6.06 8.72 -7.35
C PHE A 19 -6.12 8.36 -8.84
N THR A 20 -7.00 9.00 -9.61
CA THR A 20 -7.10 8.82 -11.07
C THR A 20 -5.77 9.14 -11.76
N LYS A 21 -5.11 10.25 -11.39
CA LYS A 21 -3.79 10.61 -11.95
C LYS A 21 -2.72 9.57 -11.64
N GLU A 22 -2.70 9.04 -10.42
CA GLU A 22 -1.76 7.98 -10.03
C GLU A 22 -2.05 6.68 -10.78
N MET A 23 -3.32 6.29 -10.91
CA MET A 23 -3.72 5.11 -11.68
C MET A 23 -3.30 5.18 -13.15
N LEU A 24 -3.45 6.35 -13.79
CA LEU A 24 -3.04 6.55 -15.18
C LEU A 24 -1.52 6.43 -15.40
N ARG A 25 -0.71 6.62 -14.36
CA ARG A 25 0.76 6.65 -14.43
C ARG A 25 1.43 5.48 -13.72
N ILE A 26 0.66 4.59 -13.09
CA ILE A 26 1.23 3.52 -12.26
C ILE A 26 2.07 2.54 -13.09
N SER A 27 1.71 2.36 -14.37
CA SER A 27 2.40 1.52 -15.35
C SER A 27 3.82 2.01 -15.63
N GLU A 28 4.02 3.29 -15.94
CA GLU A 28 5.34 3.88 -16.21
C GLU A 28 6.17 4.11 -14.94
N ARG A 29 5.52 4.18 -13.77
CA ARG A 29 6.18 4.44 -12.48
C ARG A 29 6.51 3.15 -11.73
N ASN A 30 5.60 2.72 -10.84
CA ASN A 30 5.87 1.64 -9.91
C ASN A 30 5.97 0.32 -10.63
N LEU A 31 5.00 0.00 -11.51
CA LEU A 31 4.99 -1.27 -12.22
C LEU A 31 6.14 -1.36 -13.21
N GLY A 32 6.43 -0.30 -13.96
CA GLY A 32 7.53 -0.30 -14.92
C GLY A 32 8.91 -0.35 -14.26
N ARG A 33 9.06 0.15 -13.03
CA ARG A 33 10.27 -0.09 -12.24
C ARG A 33 10.34 -1.56 -11.80
N ASP A 34 9.28 -2.06 -11.19
CA ASP A 34 9.25 -3.41 -10.61
C ASP A 34 9.44 -4.47 -11.71
N ASP A 35 8.80 -4.29 -12.87
CA ASP A 35 8.90 -5.17 -14.04
C ASP A 35 10.32 -5.24 -14.60
N ARG A 36 11.02 -4.11 -14.76
CA ARG A 36 12.42 -4.09 -15.22
C ARG A 36 13.35 -4.83 -14.26
N ILE A 37 13.19 -4.63 -12.96
CA ILE A 37 14.04 -5.29 -11.95
C ILE A 37 13.74 -6.79 -11.89
N ILE A 38 12.47 -7.17 -11.92
CA ILE A 38 12.05 -8.58 -11.78
C ILE A 38 12.37 -9.38 -13.05
N SER A 39 12.19 -8.78 -14.22
CA SER A 39 12.53 -9.40 -15.51
C SER A 39 14.03 -9.63 -15.68
N ASP A 40 14.88 -8.76 -15.12
CA ASP A 40 16.34 -8.96 -15.08
C ASP A 40 16.75 -10.24 -14.34
N HIS A 41 15.89 -10.70 -13.41
CA HIS A 41 16.03 -11.97 -12.70
C HIS A 41 15.28 -13.14 -13.35
N GLY A 42 14.77 -12.99 -14.58
CA GLY A 42 13.99 -14.02 -15.28
C GLY A 42 12.69 -14.42 -14.56
N CYS A 43 12.20 -13.55 -13.68
CA CYS A 43 11.01 -13.76 -12.88
C CYS A 43 9.84 -12.95 -13.44
N GLN A 44 8.61 -13.29 -13.05
CA GLN A 44 7.42 -12.49 -13.35
C GLN A 44 6.76 -12.02 -12.04
N ALA A 45 6.47 -10.73 -11.96
CA ALA A 45 5.81 -10.15 -10.81
C ALA A 45 4.31 -10.50 -10.82
N SER A 46 3.79 -10.96 -9.69
CA SER A 46 2.34 -11.00 -9.47
C SER A 46 1.92 -9.70 -8.78
N HIS A 47 0.85 -9.06 -9.27
CA HIS A 47 0.30 -7.83 -8.67
C HIS A 47 -1.15 -8.01 -8.16
N PRO A 48 -1.40 -8.86 -7.14
CA PRO A 48 -2.76 -9.09 -6.61
C PRO A 48 -3.45 -7.86 -6.00
N PHE A 49 -2.72 -6.75 -5.88
CA PHE A 49 -3.22 -5.46 -5.41
C PHE A 49 -3.92 -4.64 -6.49
N LEU A 50 -3.77 -5.02 -7.76
CA LEU A 50 -4.47 -4.45 -8.90
C LEU A 50 -5.69 -5.29 -9.29
N ASP A 51 -6.00 -6.31 -8.51
CA ASP A 51 -7.20 -7.11 -8.65
C ASP A 51 -8.43 -6.23 -8.35
N GLU A 52 -9.46 -6.37 -9.18
CA GLU A 52 -10.72 -5.62 -9.14
C GLU A 52 -11.57 -5.91 -7.89
N ASN A 53 -11.22 -6.96 -7.14
CA ASN A 53 -11.98 -7.46 -5.98
C ASN A 53 -11.65 -6.79 -4.63
N ALA A 54 -11.19 -5.53 -4.61
CA ALA A 54 -10.89 -4.81 -3.37
C ALA A 54 -12.05 -3.90 -2.94
N ASP A 55 -12.59 -4.11 -1.72
CA ASP A 55 -13.59 -3.22 -1.13
C ASP A 55 -12.93 -2.17 -0.24
N LEU A 56 -12.60 -1.01 -0.83
CA LEU A 56 -11.95 0.08 -0.11
C LEU A 56 -12.87 0.83 0.87
N SER A 57 -14.15 0.44 0.99
CA SER A 57 -15.05 1.00 2.01
C SER A 57 -14.82 0.40 3.41
N LEU A 58 -14.23 -0.80 3.47
CA LEU A 58 -13.95 -1.52 4.70
C LEU A 58 -12.71 -0.95 5.44
N PRO A 59 -12.57 -1.23 6.75
CA PRO A 59 -11.41 -0.81 7.53
C PRO A 59 -10.08 -1.30 6.94
N ARG A 60 -9.02 -0.53 7.24
CA ARG A 60 -7.66 -0.84 6.82
C ARG A 60 -7.23 -2.21 7.34
N GLY A 61 -7.01 -3.15 6.42
CA GLY A 61 -6.65 -4.51 6.77
C GLY A 61 -7.75 -5.54 6.51
N GLU A 62 -8.94 -5.12 6.09
CA GLU A 62 -10.06 -6.01 5.78
C GLU A 62 -10.36 -6.01 4.29
N GLY A 63 -10.68 -4.84 3.72
CA GLY A 63 -11.07 -4.65 2.32
C GLY A 63 -9.96 -4.77 1.28
N GLU A 64 -8.71 -4.70 1.73
CA GLU A 64 -7.54 -4.79 0.87
C GLU A 64 -7.03 -6.24 0.83
N LYS A 65 -6.57 -6.69 -0.34
CA LYS A 65 -5.86 -7.98 -0.52
C LYS A 65 -6.69 -9.24 -0.25
N HIS A 66 -8.01 -9.23 -0.46
CA HIS A 66 -8.89 -10.35 -0.15
C HIS A 66 -8.33 -11.72 -0.56
N LEU A 67 -7.94 -11.89 -1.82
CA LEU A 67 -7.37 -13.15 -2.31
C LEU A 67 -6.12 -13.60 -1.52
N LEU A 68 -5.20 -12.69 -1.20
CA LEU A 68 -4.02 -13.03 -0.38
C LEU A 68 -4.40 -13.42 1.05
N ARG A 69 -5.43 -12.79 1.60
CA ARG A 69 -5.90 -13.08 2.96
C ARG A 69 -6.57 -14.44 3.01
N GLU A 70 -7.39 -14.77 2.01
CA GLU A 70 -8.02 -16.08 1.87
C GLU A 70 -6.99 -17.19 1.70
N VAL A 71 -6.01 -17.00 0.80
CA VAL A 71 -4.91 -17.96 0.61
C VAL A 71 -4.06 -18.09 1.89
N ALA A 72 -3.73 -17.00 2.56
CA ALA A 72 -3.00 -17.08 3.82
C ALA A 72 -3.81 -17.81 4.91
N ALA A 73 -5.12 -17.59 4.97
CA ALA A 73 -6.01 -18.27 5.91
C ALA A 73 -6.12 -19.78 5.59
N SER A 74 -6.21 -20.16 4.32
CA SER A 74 -6.25 -21.57 3.91
C SER A 74 -4.94 -22.31 4.22
N LEU A 75 -3.82 -21.58 4.24
CA LEU A 75 -2.51 -22.08 4.70
C LEU A 75 -2.32 -21.98 6.22
N THR A 76 -3.37 -21.71 7.00
CA THR A 76 -3.34 -21.58 8.49
C THR A 76 -2.49 -20.39 8.99
N LEU A 77 -2.16 -19.43 8.13
CA LEU A 77 -1.42 -18.21 8.50
C LEU A 77 -2.38 -17.11 9.01
N LEU A 78 -3.18 -17.43 10.02
CA LEU A 78 -4.29 -16.58 10.51
C LEU A 78 -3.86 -15.19 10.99
N LEU A 79 -2.65 -15.07 11.55
CA LEU A 79 -2.12 -13.77 11.94
C LEU A 79 -1.74 -12.95 10.71
N ALA A 80 -1.00 -13.54 9.77
CA ALA A 80 -0.55 -12.85 8.56
C ALA A 80 -1.72 -12.45 7.66
N SER A 81 -2.77 -13.27 7.59
CA SER A 81 -3.98 -12.98 6.82
C SER A 81 -4.75 -11.77 7.32
N ARG A 82 -4.53 -11.32 8.57
CA ARG A 82 -5.21 -10.17 9.18
C ARG A 82 -4.34 -8.92 9.30
N LEU A 83 -3.04 -9.02 9.08
CA LEU A 83 -2.16 -7.84 9.21
C LEU A 83 -2.44 -6.83 8.09
N PRO A 84 -2.56 -5.53 8.40
CA PRO A 84 -2.70 -4.51 7.38
C PRO A 84 -1.40 -4.37 6.59
N LYS A 85 -1.49 -3.99 5.30
CA LYS A 85 -0.30 -3.79 4.46
C LYS A 85 0.65 -2.79 5.13
N ARG A 86 1.91 -3.16 5.28
CA ARG A 86 2.99 -2.22 5.59
C ARG A 86 4.03 -2.32 4.49
N ALA A 87 4.45 -1.18 3.93
CA ALA A 87 5.54 -1.22 2.96
C ALA A 87 6.84 -1.61 3.69
N PHE A 88 7.69 -2.37 3.01
CA PHE A 88 8.88 -2.95 3.62
C PHE A 88 9.75 -1.88 4.31
N GLN A 89 10.03 -0.74 3.65
CA GLN A 89 10.86 0.31 4.24
C GLN A 89 10.32 0.91 5.55
N PHE A 90 9.01 0.83 5.78
CA PHE A 90 8.39 1.28 7.03
C PHE A 90 8.40 0.16 8.07
N GLY A 91 8.11 -1.08 7.66
CA GLY A 91 8.14 -2.26 8.53
C GLY A 91 9.53 -2.59 9.07
N SER A 92 10.55 -2.50 8.22
CA SER A 92 11.96 -2.71 8.58
C SER A 92 12.61 -1.50 9.26
N ARG A 93 11.89 -0.38 9.38
CA ARG A 93 12.36 0.91 9.92
C ARG A 93 13.50 1.56 9.12
N ILE A 94 13.89 1.02 7.97
CA ILE A 94 14.93 1.58 7.10
C ILE A 94 14.65 3.05 6.79
N ALA A 95 13.38 3.40 6.50
CA ALA A 95 13.00 4.78 6.19
C ALA A 95 13.35 5.80 7.30
N LYS A 96 13.47 5.37 8.57
CA LYS A 96 13.88 6.23 9.68
C LYS A 96 15.39 6.40 9.79
N THR A 97 16.16 5.42 9.30
CA THR A 97 17.62 5.41 9.39
C THR A 97 18.28 6.22 8.27
N VAL A 98 17.69 6.20 7.06
CA VAL A 98 18.26 6.91 5.89
C VAL A 98 17.76 8.34 5.71
N SER A 99 16.73 8.76 6.45
CA SER A 99 16.16 10.10 6.27
C SER A 99 16.56 11.04 7.39
N LEU A 100 17.03 12.24 7.02
CA LEU A 100 17.33 13.33 7.96
C LEU A 100 16.07 13.92 8.60
N HIS A 101 14.89 13.69 8.01
CA HIS A 101 13.60 14.16 8.51
C HIS A 101 12.76 13.01 9.05
N LYS A 102 11.88 13.31 10.01
CA LYS A 102 10.94 12.32 10.57
C LYS A 102 10.03 11.79 9.46
N VAL A 103 10.25 10.54 9.07
CA VAL A 103 9.37 9.85 8.11
C VAL A 103 8.19 9.23 8.87
N VAL A 104 6.99 9.71 8.51
CA VAL A 104 5.72 9.26 9.09
C VAL A 104 5.12 8.22 8.14
N GLY A 105 4.98 6.98 8.62
CA GLY A 105 4.36 5.90 7.86
C GLY A 105 2.84 6.11 7.71
N ALA A 106 2.22 5.43 6.75
CA ALA A 106 0.75 5.48 6.60
C ALA A 106 -0.01 4.85 7.79
N ASP A 107 0.72 4.14 8.65
CA ASP A 107 0.27 3.36 9.80
C ASP A 107 0.54 4.03 11.14
N SER A 108 1.20 5.18 11.18
CA SER A 108 1.31 5.96 12.41
C SER A 108 -0.02 6.66 12.70
N ASN A 109 -0.70 6.22 13.75
CA ASN A 109 -1.84 6.95 14.31
C ASN A 109 -1.34 8.30 14.85
N PRO A 110 -1.76 9.45 14.31
CA PRO A 110 -1.35 10.75 14.84
C PRO A 110 -1.88 11.03 16.25
N PHE A 111 -2.79 10.19 16.77
CA PHE A 111 -3.43 10.30 18.08
C PHE A 111 -2.80 9.44 19.19
N SER A 112 -1.65 8.80 18.96
CA SER A 112 -0.91 8.07 20.01
C SER A 112 0.17 8.94 20.67
N ALA A 113 -0.01 10.26 20.65
CA ALA A 113 0.86 11.24 21.31
C ALA A 113 0.01 12.03 22.32
N GLU A 114 -0.48 11.34 23.34
CA GLU A 114 -0.75 11.88 24.67
C GLU A 114 0.05 11.05 25.67
#